data_AF-G1PH17-F1
#
_entry.id   AF-G1PH17-F1
#
_cell.length_a   1.000
_cell.length_b   1.000
_cell.length_c   1.000
_cell.angle_alpha   90.00
_cell.angle_beta   90.00
_cell.angle_gamma   90.00
#
_symmetry.space_group_name_H-M   'P 1'
#
loop_
_entity.id
_entity.type
_entity.pdbx_description
1 polymer ?
#
loop_
_entity_poly.entity_id
_entity_poly.type
_entity_poly.pdbx_seq_one_letter_code
_entity_poly.pdbx_strand_id
1 'polypeptide(L)'
;QTAMTPKPAGTLDGSPDGGWGWVVAAAAFLKGSPTGLLRSLGLALPDIAEHFGRTSQDTAWVSALALAVQQAASDLSDFIFNKTCLYRQHVSFRCTAQGFRVCIPNQSASAGAGWALAFAPALGTLSRYFSRRRVLAVGLALTGNGASSLLLAPALQLLLDTFGWRGALLLLGAITLHLAPCGALLRPLHLPGDPPAPPRGLLAALGLGLFARSAFLVFALGTALVGGRVLRPVHLAPHALDRGLAGYRAALVVAVAAVGDAGARLVCGWVADQGWVPLPRLLAVFGALTGLGLLAVGLVPVVGSEEAWGGSLLAAAGAYGLSAGSYAPLVFGVLPGLVGIGGVVQATGLVMLLMSLGGLLGPPLSGFLRDETGDFTASFLVCGSFVLSGSSIYLGLPGALPSCSPASPPATPPPERGELLPAPPGALLSPGGPHATADTSC
;
A
#
# COMPACT_ATOMS: atom_id res chain seq x y z
N GLN A 1 -4.15 50.58 -16.43
CA GLN A 1 -3.19 49.51 -16.17
C GLN A 1 -3.97 48.32 -15.63
N THR A 2 -4.28 47.37 -16.51
CA THR A 2 -4.90 46.09 -16.14
C THR A 2 -3.82 45.22 -15.51
N ALA A 3 -3.97 44.91 -14.23
CA ALA A 3 -3.09 43.99 -13.53
C ALA A 3 -3.27 42.59 -14.13
N MET A 4 -2.31 42.14 -14.95
CA MET A 4 -2.16 40.74 -15.31
C MET A 4 -1.60 40.00 -14.09
N THR A 5 -2.39 39.14 -13.47
CA THR A 5 -1.89 38.16 -12.51
C THR A 5 -1.24 37.01 -13.28
N PRO A 6 -0.04 36.54 -12.90
CA PRO A 6 0.58 35.40 -13.55
C PRO A 6 -0.25 34.13 -13.27
N LYS A 7 -0.53 33.35 -14.32
CA LYS A 7 -1.08 32.00 -14.18
C LYS A 7 -0.12 31.20 -13.28
N PRO A 8 -0.56 30.62 -12.14
CA PRO A 8 0.33 29.82 -11.31
C PRO A 8 0.88 28.67 -12.14
N ALA A 9 2.21 28.57 -12.21
CA ALA A 9 2.89 27.48 -12.90
C ALA A 9 2.54 26.16 -12.20
N GLY A 10 1.60 25.39 -12.77
CA GLY A 10 1.23 24.07 -12.25
C GLY A 10 -0.23 23.66 -12.41
N THR A 11 -1.13 24.54 -12.87
CA THR A 11 -2.50 24.14 -13.22
C THR A 11 -2.51 23.43 -14.58
N LEU A 12 -2.26 22.12 -14.56
CA LEU A 12 -2.59 21.24 -15.68
C LEU A 12 -4.10 20.99 -15.67
N ASP A 13 -4.76 21.22 -16.80
CA ASP A 13 -6.16 20.87 -17.02
C ASP A 13 -6.27 19.33 -17.06
N GLY A 14 -6.37 18.71 -15.89
CA GLY A 14 -6.53 17.26 -15.71
C GLY A 14 -5.24 16.47 -15.44
N SER A 15 -5.42 15.25 -14.94
CA SER A 15 -4.34 14.30 -14.63
C SER A 15 -3.71 13.75 -15.90
N PRO A 16 -2.38 13.90 -16.10
CA PRO A 16 -1.71 13.40 -17.29
C PRO A 16 -1.52 11.88 -17.21
N ASP A 17 -2.38 11.13 -17.91
CA ASP A 17 -2.26 9.68 -18.12
C ASP A 17 -1.04 9.31 -19.04
N GLY A 18 0.14 9.86 -18.77
CA GLY A 18 1.36 9.69 -19.57
C GLY A 18 2.49 10.66 -19.20
N GLY A 19 3.54 10.70 -20.03
CA GLY A 19 4.67 11.62 -19.87
C GLY A 19 5.40 11.47 -18.53
N TRP A 20 5.49 12.56 -17.76
CA TRP A 20 6.14 12.58 -16.44
C TRP A 20 5.48 11.64 -15.41
N GLY A 21 4.22 11.23 -15.63
CA GLY A 21 3.57 10.22 -14.79
C GLY A 21 4.33 8.90 -14.72
N TRP A 22 4.97 8.46 -15.81
CA TRP A 22 5.80 7.25 -15.80
C TRP A 22 7.12 7.42 -15.05
N VAL A 23 7.67 8.64 -15.04
CA VAL A 23 8.84 8.98 -14.20
C VAL A 23 8.47 8.90 -12.72
N VAL A 24 7.29 9.41 -12.36
CA VAL A 24 6.73 9.29 -11.00
C VAL A 24 6.47 7.83 -10.64
N ALA A 25 5.95 7.02 -11.57
CA ALA A 25 5.74 5.58 -11.37
C ALA A 25 7.06 4.83 -11.14
N ALA A 26 8.10 5.12 -11.92
CA ALA A 26 9.43 4.54 -11.73
C ALA A 26 10.07 4.97 -10.39
N ALA A 27 9.93 6.24 -10.01
CA ALA A 27 10.38 6.73 -8.71
C ALA A 27 9.63 6.05 -7.55
N ALA A 28 8.32 5.84 -7.68
CA ALA A 28 7.51 5.12 -6.70
C ALA A 28 7.88 3.62 -6.62
N PHE A 29 8.19 2.98 -7.74
CA PHE A 29 8.71 1.62 -7.81
C PHE A 29 10.01 1.47 -7.00
N LEU A 30 10.99 2.36 -7.23
CA LEU A 30 12.25 2.34 -6.50
C LEU A 30 12.06 2.62 -5.01
N LYS A 31 11.16 3.55 -4.66
CA LYS A 31 10.78 3.86 -3.27
C LYS A 31 10.05 2.71 -2.55
N GLY A 32 9.59 1.69 -3.26
CA GLY A 32 9.07 0.44 -2.69
C GLY A 32 10.16 -0.49 -2.12
N SER A 33 11.43 -0.24 -2.45
CA SER A 33 12.55 -1.09 -2.02
C SER A 33 12.72 -1.30 -0.51
N PRO A 34 12.50 -0.31 0.39
CA PRO A 34 12.67 -0.50 1.83
C PRO A 34 11.69 -1.52 2.44
N THR A 35 10.51 -1.71 1.86
CA THR A 35 9.57 -2.73 2.33
C THR A 35 10.09 -4.14 2.01
N GLY A 36 10.77 -4.34 0.87
CA GLY A 36 11.43 -5.61 0.60
C GLY A 36 12.66 -5.82 1.48
N LEU A 37 13.35 -4.74 1.80
CA LEU A 37 14.43 -4.80 2.79
C LEU A 37 13.95 -5.28 4.16
N LEU A 38 12.87 -4.70 4.67
CA LEU A 38 12.27 -5.13 5.93
C LEU A 38 12.02 -6.64 6.01
N ARG A 39 11.65 -7.25 4.88
CA ARG A 39 11.44 -8.69 4.78
C ARG A 39 12.75 -9.47 4.78
N SER A 40 13.76 -8.97 4.06
CA SER A 40 15.09 -9.60 4.02
C SER A 40 15.84 -9.48 5.36
N LEU A 41 15.58 -8.44 6.17
CA LEU A 41 16.19 -8.27 7.50
C LEU A 41 15.98 -9.48 8.42
N GLY A 42 14.97 -10.31 8.18
CA GLY A 42 14.78 -11.59 8.86
C GLY A 42 16.01 -12.51 8.83
N LEU A 43 16.86 -12.41 7.79
CA LEU A 43 18.10 -13.19 7.67
C LEU A 43 19.18 -12.76 8.67
N ALA A 44 19.17 -11.49 9.11
CA ALA A 44 20.14 -10.96 10.06
C ALA A 44 19.70 -11.13 11.53
N LEU A 45 18.41 -11.41 11.78
CA LEU A 45 17.87 -11.50 13.14
C LEU A 45 18.49 -12.62 13.99
N PRO A 46 18.79 -13.83 13.46
CA PRO A 46 19.45 -14.88 14.24
C PRO A 46 20.83 -14.46 14.76
N ASP A 47 21.69 -13.91 13.90
CA ASP A 47 23.03 -13.44 14.27
C ASP A 47 22.97 -12.33 15.34
N ILE A 48 21.97 -11.46 15.24
CA ILE A 48 21.70 -10.40 16.23
C ILE A 48 21.22 -11.00 17.55
N ALA A 49 20.33 -11.99 17.51
CA ALA A 49 19.81 -12.66 18.69
C ALA A 49 20.93 -13.36 19.47
N GLU A 50 21.82 -14.06 18.77
CA GLU A 50 22.99 -14.73 19.36
C GLU A 50 23.96 -13.70 19.97
N HIS A 51 24.30 -12.63 19.25
CA HIS A 51 25.23 -11.61 19.72
C HIS A 51 24.76 -10.90 21.00
N PHE A 52 23.45 -10.63 21.12
CA PHE A 52 22.88 -9.94 22.28
C PHE A 52 22.33 -10.89 23.36
N GLY A 53 22.41 -12.22 23.16
CA GLY A 53 21.83 -13.20 24.09
C GLY A 53 20.32 -13.02 24.27
N ARG A 54 19.60 -12.65 23.20
CA ARG A 54 18.17 -12.35 23.21
C ARG A 54 17.36 -13.46 22.56
N THR A 55 16.08 -13.53 22.89
CA THR A 55 15.16 -14.49 22.26
C THR A 55 14.89 -14.10 20.79
N SER A 56 14.50 -15.08 19.97
CA SER A 56 14.04 -14.85 18.59
C SER A 56 12.80 -13.93 18.55
N GLN A 57 11.96 -13.97 19.57
CA GLN A 57 10.80 -13.09 19.72
C GLN A 57 11.20 -11.63 19.94
N ASP A 58 12.20 -11.37 20.80
CA ASP A 58 12.69 -10.01 21.07
C ASP A 58 13.26 -9.35 19.80
N THR A 59 13.95 -10.12 18.95
CA THR A 59 14.51 -9.63 17.68
C THR A 59 13.46 -9.51 16.57
N ALA A 60 12.42 -10.35 16.56
CA ALA A 60 11.31 -10.25 15.61
C ALA A 60 10.55 -8.90 15.71
N TRP A 61 10.44 -8.34 16.93
CA TRP A 61 9.82 -7.03 17.16
C TRP A 61 10.50 -5.87 16.41
N VAL A 62 11.79 -5.98 16.10
CA VAL A 62 12.55 -4.97 15.33
C VAL A 62 11.91 -4.75 13.96
N SER A 63 11.72 -5.85 13.20
CA SER A 63 11.13 -5.80 11.87
C SER A 63 9.63 -5.47 11.89
N ALA A 64 8.89 -6.01 12.87
CA ALA A 64 7.46 -5.77 13.02
C ALA A 64 7.16 -4.31 13.39
N LEU A 65 7.92 -3.72 14.31
CA LEU A 65 7.75 -2.33 14.72
C LEU A 65 8.13 -1.36 13.60
N ALA A 66 9.21 -1.62 12.86
CA ALA A 66 9.58 -0.79 11.73
C ALA A 66 8.52 -0.81 10.60
N LEU A 67 7.93 -1.98 10.32
CA LEU A 67 6.82 -2.10 9.37
C LEU A 67 5.57 -1.40 9.90
N ALA A 68 5.20 -1.61 11.16
CA ALA A 68 4.03 -0.98 11.77
C ALA A 68 4.15 0.56 11.76
N VAL A 69 5.32 1.10 12.16
CA VAL A 69 5.55 2.54 12.12
C VAL A 69 5.58 3.06 10.68
N GLN A 70 6.12 2.31 9.72
CA GLN A 70 6.05 2.69 8.30
C GLN A 70 4.59 2.89 7.84
N GLN A 71 3.71 1.94 8.18
CA GLN A 71 2.31 1.98 7.75
C GLN A 71 1.53 3.05 8.52
N ALA A 72 1.67 3.13 9.84
CA ALA A 72 0.95 4.10 10.69
C ALA A 72 1.41 5.56 10.50
N ALA A 73 2.71 5.80 10.31
CA ALA A 73 3.24 7.15 10.12
C ALA A 73 2.99 7.70 8.70
N SER A 74 2.55 6.85 7.75
CA SER A 74 2.24 7.28 6.37
C SER A 74 1.07 8.27 6.37
N ASP A 75 0.09 8.07 7.24
CA ASP A 75 -1.11 8.89 7.43
C ASP A 75 -0.79 10.27 7.97
N LEU A 76 0.13 10.28 8.92
CA LEU A 76 0.49 11.48 9.67
C LEU A 76 1.63 12.25 8.99
N SER A 77 2.13 11.73 7.86
CA SER A 77 3.23 12.31 7.10
C SER A 77 2.91 13.71 6.59
N ASP A 78 1.67 13.96 6.15
CA ASP A 78 1.25 15.28 5.66
C ASP A 78 1.01 16.28 6.79
N PHE A 79 0.57 15.82 7.96
CA PHE A 79 0.35 16.67 9.13
C PHE A 79 1.64 17.02 9.86
N ILE A 80 2.48 16.02 10.19
CA ILE A 80 3.75 16.24 10.92
C ILE A 80 4.72 17.04 10.05
N PHE A 81 4.76 16.77 8.74
CA PHE A 81 5.75 17.35 7.85
C PHE A 81 5.13 18.32 6.86
N ASN A 82 4.66 19.45 7.40
CA ASN A 82 4.03 20.54 6.66
C ASN A 82 5.01 21.38 5.80
N LYS A 83 6.07 20.77 5.28
CA LYS A 83 7.16 21.41 4.50
C LYS A 83 7.37 20.72 3.15
N THR A 84 8.11 21.37 2.27
CA THR A 84 8.45 20.91 0.91
C THR A 84 8.92 19.46 0.86
N CYS A 85 8.66 18.77 -0.25
CA CYS A 85 9.02 17.36 -0.49
C CYS A 85 10.51 17.06 -0.15
N LEU A 86 11.40 18.02 -0.38
CA LEU A 86 12.82 17.95 -0.04
C LEU A 86 13.08 17.87 1.47
N TYR A 87 12.38 18.66 2.29
CA TYR A 87 12.50 18.60 3.75
C TYR A 87 12.08 17.21 4.28
N ARG A 88 10.99 16.65 3.75
CA ARG A 88 10.53 15.29 4.08
C ARG A 88 11.57 14.23 3.74
N GLN A 89 12.24 14.36 2.61
CA GLN A 89 13.33 13.46 2.22
C GLN A 89 14.55 13.59 3.14
N HIS A 90 14.90 14.81 3.57
CA HIS A 90 16.00 15.01 4.53
C HIS A 90 15.68 14.45 5.93
N VAL A 91 14.42 14.54 6.39
CA VAL A 91 14.02 13.91 7.65
C VAL A 91 14.01 12.39 7.51
N SER A 92 13.43 11.86 6.42
CA SER A 92 13.46 10.44 6.07
C SER A 92 14.88 9.88 6.12
N PHE A 93 15.82 10.57 5.48
CA PHE A 93 17.26 10.28 5.50
C PHE A 93 17.82 10.16 6.92
N ARG A 94 17.59 11.17 7.78
CA ARG A 94 18.12 11.16 9.16
C ARG A 94 17.54 10.03 10.00
N CYS A 95 16.24 9.80 9.88
CA CYS A 95 15.51 8.78 10.61
C CYS A 95 15.96 7.36 10.21
N THR A 96 16.17 7.11 8.91
CA THR A 96 16.69 5.84 8.40
C THR A 96 18.16 5.63 8.78
N ALA A 97 19.03 6.64 8.61
CA ALA A 97 20.45 6.55 8.96
C ALA A 97 20.68 6.34 10.46
N GLN A 98 19.81 6.89 11.32
CA GLN A 98 19.87 6.69 12.76
C GLN A 98 19.34 5.32 13.20
N GLY A 99 18.39 4.74 12.45
CA GLY A 99 17.82 3.43 12.73
C GLY A 99 18.80 2.25 12.62
N PHE A 100 19.85 2.41 11.82
CA PHE A 100 20.85 1.37 11.56
C PHE A 100 22.06 1.38 12.53
N ARG A 101 22.11 2.32 13.49
CA ARG A 101 23.30 2.48 14.36
C ARG A 101 23.33 1.52 15.56
N VAL A 102 22.18 1.04 16.05
CA VAL A 102 22.05 -0.01 17.08
C VAL A 102 20.68 -0.71 16.93
N CYS A 103 20.63 -2.05 16.94
CA CYS A 103 19.39 -2.83 16.92
C CYS A 103 18.61 -2.71 18.25
N ILE A 104 17.97 -1.57 18.47
CA ILE A 104 17.05 -1.32 19.58
C ILE A 104 15.66 -1.02 18.99
N PRO A 105 14.55 -1.49 19.59
CA PRO A 105 13.19 -1.22 19.09
C PRO A 105 12.93 0.26 18.78
N ASN A 106 13.46 1.16 19.62
CA ASN A 106 13.33 2.61 19.45
C ASN A 106 13.96 3.14 18.13
N GLN A 107 15.00 2.47 17.63
CA GLN A 107 15.69 2.81 16.37
C GLN A 107 14.98 2.19 15.15
N SER A 108 14.26 1.08 15.34
CA SER A 108 13.41 0.49 14.31
C SER A 108 12.20 1.39 14.00
N ALA A 109 11.64 2.02 15.04
CA ALA A 109 10.60 3.01 14.88
C ALA A 109 11.06 4.22 14.07
N SER A 110 12.28 4.73 14.31
CA SER A 110 12.80 5.84 13.50
C SER A 110 13.00 5.44 12.04
N ALA A 111 13.54 4.24 11.76
CA ALA A 111 13.66 3.76 10.38
C ALA A 111 12.29 3.64 9.68
N GLY A 112 11.31 3.05 10.37
CA GLY A 112 9.93 2.94 9.89
C GLY A 112 9.31 4.30 9.57
N ALA A 113 9.45 5.27 10.47
CA ALA A 113 8.97 6.64 10.25
C ALA A 113 9.65 7.28 9.03
N GLY A 114 10.96 7.09 8.88
CA GLY A 114 11.69 7.59 7.71
C GLY A 114 11.14 7.03 6.40
N TRP A 115 10.82 5.74 6.35
CA TRP A 115 10.24 5.12 5.16
C TRP A 115 8.80 5.53 4.90
N ALA A 116 7.99 5.75 5.94
CA ALA A 116 6.63 6.29 5.81
C ALA A 116 6.63 7.62 5.03
N LEU A 117 7.55 8.52 5.39
CA LEU A 117 7.72 9.83 4.74
C LEU A 117 8.20 9.75 3.30
N ALA A 118 8.83 8.64 2.92
CA ALA A 118 9.28 8.41 1.55
C ALA A 118 8.17 7.80 0.68
N PHE A 119 7.33 6.93 1.26
CA PHE A 119 6.38 6.08 0.54
C PHE A 119 5.00 6.73 0.36
N ALA A 120 4.43 7.31 1.42
CA ALA A 120 3.10 7.93 1.38
C ALA A 120 2.95 9.02 0.28
N PRO A 121 3.85 10.02 0.19
CA PRO A 121 3.74 11.04 -0.85
C PRO A 121 3.98 10.49 -2.27
N ALA A 122 4.72 9.40 -2.41
CA ALA A 122 4.95 8.77 -3.71
C ALA A 122 3.65 8.18 -4.27
N LEU A 123 2.92 7.42 -3.46
CA LEU A 123 1.62 6.86 -3.86
C LEU A 123 0.53 7.91 -4.03
N GLY A 124 0.48 8.91 -3.14
CA GLY A 124 -0.46 10.03 -3.26
C GLY A 124 -0.25 10.83 -4.54
N THR A 125 1.02 11.15 -4.86
CA THR A 125 1.37 11.84 -6.10
C THR A 125 1.05 10.98 -7.32
N LEU A 126 1.44 9.70 -7.32
CA LEU A 126 1.17 8.77 -8.42
C LEU A 126 -0.32 8.68 -8.76
N SER A 127 -1.18 8.61 -7.75
CA SER A 127 -2.64 8.53 -7.91
C SER A 127 -3.25 9.81 -8.51
N ARG A 128 -2.56 10.96 -8.41
CA ARG A 128 -2.94 12.23 -9.03
C ARG A 128 -2.46 12.36 -10.48
N TYR A 129 -1.38 11.68 -10.86
CA TYR A 129 -0.91 11.67 -12.26
C TYR A 129 -1.81 10.79 -13.14
N PHE A 130 -2.31 9.66 -12.61
CA PHE A 130 -3.11 8.73 -13.38
C PHE A 130 -4.60 8.76 -12.99
N SER A 131 -5.45 8.98 -13.98
CA SER A 131 -6.92 8.84 -13.89
C SER A 131 -7.39 7.52 -14.45
N ARG A 132 -7.04 7.24 -15.71
CA ARG A 132 -7.55 6.08 -16.47
C ARG A 132 -6.76 4.80 -16.20
N ARG A 133 -5.45 4.92 -15.93
CA ARG A 133 -4.53 3.79 -15.67
C ARG A 133 -4.07 3.74 -14.21
N ARG A 134 -4.92 4.23 -13.30
CA ARG A 134 -4.54 4.48 -11.91
C ARG A 134 -4.19 3.18 -11.20
N VAL A 135 -5.00 2.13 -11.37
CA VAL A 135 -4.82 0.89 -10.62
C VAL A 135 -3.58 0.14 -11.13
N LEU A 136 -3.34 0.15 -12.45
CA LEU A 136 -2.11 -0.38 -13.03
C LEU A 136 -0.87 0.38 -12.58
N ALA A 137 -0.92 1.71 -12.54
CA ALA A 137 0.22 2.53 -12.09
C ALA A 137 0.57 2.23 -10.63
N VAL A 138 -0.44 2.16 -9.76
CA VAL A 138 -0.26 1.74 -8.35
C VAL A 138 0.27 0.31 -8.27
N GLY A 139 -0.27 -0.62 -9.06
CA GLY A 139 0.22 -2.00 -9.13
C GLY A 139 1.68 -2.10 -9.53
N LEU A 140 2.10 -1.35 -10.55
CA LEU A 140 3.49 -1.26 -10.99
C LEU A 140 4.38 -0.73 -9.86
N ALA A 141 4.04 0.41 -9.27
CA ALA A 141 4.81 1.00 -8.17
C ALA A 141 4.98 0.03 -6.99
N LEU A 142 3.89 -0.65 -6.60
CA LEU A 142 3.93 -1.62 -5.50
C LEU A 142 4.69 -2.90 -5.85
N THR A 143 4.82 -3.27 -7.13
CA THR A 143 5.61 -4.43 -7.56
C THR A 143 7.09 -4.28 -7.19
N GLY A 144 7.57 -3.04 -7.06
CA GLY A 144 8.91 -2.73 -6.55
C GLY A 144 9.23 -3.38 -5.19
N ASN A 145 8.23 -3.51 -4.31
CA ASN A 145 8.40 -4.17 -3.00
C ASN A 145 8.73 -5.67 -3.14
N GLY A 146 8.16 -6.35 -4.14
CA GLY A 146 8.40 -7.75 -4.42
C GLY A 146 9.76 -7.96 -5.10
N ALA A 147 10.03 -7.15 -6.13
CA ALA A 147 11.30 -7.17 -6.84
C ALA A 147 12.49 -6.90 -5.91
N SER A 148 12.37 -5.94 -4.99
CA SER A 148 13.42 -5.69 -4.01
C SER A 148 13.60 -6.84 -3.03
N SER A 149 12.54 -7.52 -2.59
CA SER A 149 12.66 -8.68 -1.70
C SER A 149 13.45 -9.82 -2.35
N LEU A 150 13.23 -10.06 -3.65
CA LEU A 150 13.89 -11.13 -4.42
C LEU A 150 15.37 -10.83 -4.69
N LEU A 151 15.71 -9.57 -5.01
CA LEU A 151 17.09 -9.18 -5.28
C LEU A 151 17.91 -8.97 -4.00
N LEU A 152 17.27 -8.41 -2.97
CA LEU A 152 17.97 -7.96 -1.77
C LEU A 152 18.18 -9.08 -0.76
N ALA A 153 17.40 -10.17 -0.79
CA ALA A 153 17.64 -11.32 0.09
C ALA A 153 19.00 -12.02 -0.21
N PRO A 154 19.32 -12.43 -1.46
CA PRO A 154 20.65 -12.97 -1.77
C PRO A 154 21.77 -11.96 -1.56
N ALA A 155 21.54 -10.69 -1.92
CA ALA A 155 22.52 -9.63 -1.71
C ALA A 155 22.81 -9.40 -0.22
N LEU A 156 21.78 -9.43 0.63
CA LEU A 156 21.93 -9.29 2.07
C LEU A 156 22.69 -10.49 2.66
N GLN A 157 22.39 -11.73 2.22
CA GLN A 157 23.14 -12.90 2.64
C GLN A 157 24.64 -12.74 2.33
N LEU A 158 24.97 -12.34 1.10
CA LEU A 158 26.36 -12.08 0.70
C LEU A 158 27.01 -10.99 1.55
N LEU A 159 26.28 -9.92 1.87
CA LEU A 159 26.76 -8.83 2.73
C LEU A 159 26.98 -9.28 4.17
N LEU A 160 26.13 -10.17 4.70
CA LEU A 160 26.28 -10.77 6.02
C LEU A 160 27.52 -11.66 6.07
N ASP A 161 27.70 -12.53 5.07
CA ASP A 161 28.83 -13.46 5.01
C ASP A 161 30.18 -12.73 4.87
N THR A 162 30.20 -11.58 4.20
CA THR A 162 31.45 -10.82 3.91
C THR A 162 31.77 -9.73 4.93
N PHE A 163 30.77 -9.00 5.43
CA PHE A 163 30.96 -7.82 6.29
C PHE A 163 30.30 -7.94 7.67
N GLY A 164 29.63 -9.05 7.95
CA GLY A 164 28.82 -9.25 9.16
C GLY A 164 27.59 -8.35 9.21
N TRP A 165 26.75 -8.55 10.22
CA TRP A 165 25.49 -7.82 10.39
C TRP A 165 25.66 -6.30 10.46
N ARG A 166 26.73 -5.79 11.10
CA ARG A 166 26.98 -4.34 11.22
C ARG A 166 27.31 -3.71 9.87
N GLY A 167 28.20 -4.34 9.10
CA GLY A 167 28.59 -3.86 7.77
C GLY A 167 27.43 -3.98 6.78
N ALA A 168 26.69 -5.09 6.83
CA ALA A 168 25.50 -5.30 6.03
C ALA A 168 24.44 -4.21 6.28
N LEU A 169 24.09 -3.91 7.55
CA LEU A 169 23.13 -2.86 7.89
C LEU A 169 23.58 -1.46 7.45
N LEU A 170 24.88 -1.14 7.50
CA LEU A 170 25.41 0.14 7.03
C LEU A 170 25.33 0.29 5.51
N LEU A 171 25.77 -0.72 4.75
CA LEU A 171 25.72 -0.74 3.28
C LEU A 171 24.27 -0.69 2.79
N LEU A 172 23.40 -1.36 3.52
CA LEU A 172 21.97 -1.35 3.29
C LEU A 172 21.34 0.02 3.56
N GLY A 173 21.74 0.68 4.65
CA GLY A 173 21.46 2.08 4.89
C GLY A 173 21.86 2.91 3.66
N ALA A 174 23.07 2.75 3.15
CA ALA A 174 23.55 3.45 1.95
C ALA A 174 22.68 3.17 0.70
N ILE A 175 22.24 1.93 0.46
CA ILE A 175 21.31 1.61 -0.63
C ILE A 175 19.99 2.38 -0.46
N THR A 176 19.42 2.41 0.75
CA THR A 176 18.20 3.19 1.02
C THR A 176 18.40 4.70 0.86
N LEU A 177 19.63 5.23 1.04
CA LEU A 177 19.93 6.64 0.78
C LEU A 177 19.80 7.02 -0.70
N HIS A 178 20.02 6.08 -1.63
CA HIS A 178 19.85 6.33 -3.07
C HIS A 178 18.37 6.57 -3.45
N LEU A 179 17.42 6.36 -2.53
CA LEU A 179 16.01 6.68 -2.72
C LEU A 179 15.70 8.16 -2.47
N ALA A 180 16.60 8.92 -1.86
CA ALA A 180 16.44 10.36 -1.66
C ALA A 180 16.25 11.11 -2.98
N PRO A 181 17.12 11.00 -4.00
CA PRO A 181 16.92 11.68 -5.29
C PRO A 181 15.63 11.26 -6.01
N CYS A 182 15.16 10.01 -5.81
CA CYS A 182 13.86 9.57 -6.35
C CYS A 182 12.69 10.41 -5.80
N GLY A 183 12.81 10.97 -4.60
CA GLY A 183 11.81 11.87 -4.07
C GLY A 183 11.76 13.22 -4.78
N ALA A 184 12.90 13.74 -5.28
CA ALA A 184 12.92 14.99 -6.04
C ALA A 184 12.15 14.89 -7.37
N LEU A 185 11.94 13.67 -7.88
CA LEU A 185 11.14 13.40 -9.09
C LEU A 185 9.62 13.48 -8.83
N LEU A 186 9.18 13.41 -7.58
CA LEU A 186 7.77 13.51 -7.18
C LEU A 186 7.35 14.98 -7.21
N ARG A 187 6.81 15.43 -8.34
CA ARG A 187 6.27 16.79 -8.51
C ARG A 187 4.79 16.80 -8.15
N PRO A 188 4.37 17.41 -7.03
CA PRO A 188 2.95 17.43 -6.65
C PRO A 188 2.13 18.23 -7.67
N LEU A 189 1.04 17.63 -8.15
CA LEU A 189 0.07 18.30 -9.00
C LEU A 189 -1.04 18.91 -8.12
N HIS A 190 -1.36 20.17 -8.37
CA HIS A 190 -2.55 20.82 -7.82
C HIS A 190 -3.69 20.65 -8.83
N LEU A 191 -4.73 19.93 -8.42
CA LEU A 191 -5.91 19.72 -9.24
C LEU A 191 -6.99 20.76 -8.87
N PRO A 192 -7.85 21.19 -9.81
CA PRO A 192 -9.01 22.02 -9.50
C PRO A 192 -9.89 21.33 -8.44
N GLY A 193 -10.14 21.98 -7.30
CA GLY A 193 -10.91 21.42 -6.18
C GLY A 193 -10.07 20.95 -4.98
N ASP A 194 -8.74 21.01 -5.05
CA ASP A 194 -7.89 20.76 -3.87
C ASP A 194 -8.19 21.80 -2.75
N PRO A 195 -8.31 21.38 -1.48
CA PRO A 195 -8.52 22.32 -0.39
C PRO A 195 -7.34 23.30 -0.28
N PRO A 196 -7.59 24.60 -0.05
CA PRO A 196 -6.55 25.64 -0.09
C PRO A 196 -5.53 25.53 1.06
N ALA A 197 -5.77 24.70 2.07
CA ALA A 197 -4.85 24.46 3.17
C ALA A 197 -4.99 23.03 3.72
N PRO A 198 -3.89 22.45 4.26
CA PRO A 198 -3.93 21.17 4.95
C PRO A 198 -4.81 21.25 6.21
N PRO A 199 -5.40 20.12 6.66
CA PRO A 199 -6.28 20.08 7.81
C PRO A 199 -5.56 20.56 9.09
N ARG A 200 -6.21 21.46 9.83
CA ARG A 200 -5.72 21.96 11.12
C ARG A 200 -6.17 21.01 12.25
N GLY A 201 -5.23 20.27 12.83
CA GLY A 201 -5.43 19.44 14.02
C GLY A 201 -5.32 17.92 13.77
N LEU A 202 -4.91 17.16 14.79
CA LEU A 202 -4.64 15.71 14.68
C LEU A 202 -5.87 14.90 14.27
N LEU A 203 -7.03 15.16 14.87
CA LEU A 203 -8.28 14.46 14.55
C LEU A 203 -8.75 14.76 13.12
N ALA A 204 -8.57 16.01 12.68
CA ALA A 204 -8.85 16.43 11.32
C ALA A 204 -7.82 15.88 10.31
N ALA A 205 -6.58 15.60 10.73
CA ALA A 205 -5.58 14.93 9.92
C ALA A 205 -5.85 13.43 9.78
N LEU A 206 -6.24 12.75 10.87
CA LEU A 206 -6.61 11.34 10.88
C LEU A 206 -7.90 11.03 10.10
N GLY A 207 -8.76 12.03 9.89
CA GLY A 207 -9.92 11.87 9.03
C GLY A 207 -10.99 10.96 9.57
N LEU A 208 -11.13 10.88 10.90
CA LEU A 208 -12.09 9.98 11.55
C LEU A 208 -13.54 10.25 11.11
N GLY A 209 -13.84 11.45 10.60
CA GLY A 209 -15.14 11.76 9.99
C GLY A 209 -15.48 10.89 8.77
N LEU A 210 -14.50 10.27 8.11
CA LEU A 210 -14.76 9.32 7.02
C LEU A 210 -15.54 8.09 7.49
N PHE A 211 -15.38 7.65 8.75
CA PHE A 211 -16.13 6.53 9.31
C PHE A 211 -17.63 6.81 9.46
N ALA A 212 -18.06 8.08 9.43
CA ALA A 212 -19.48 8.42 9.40
C ALA A 212 -20.16 8.01 8.08
N ARG A 213 -19.38 7.77 7.01
CA ARG A 213 -19.90 7.30 5.71
C ARG A 213 -20.00 5.78 5.74
N SER A 214 -21.21 5.24 5.56
CA SER A 214 -21.49 3.81 5.59
C SER A 214 -20.61 2.98 4.64
N ALA A 215 -20.41 3.44 3.40
CA ALA A 215 -19.59 2.75 2.42
C ALA A 215 -18.11 2.70 2.82
N PHE A 216 -17.58 3.77 3.44
CA PHE A 216 -16.20 3.78 3.94
C PHE A 216 -16.06 2.90 5.19
N LEU A 217 -17.06 2.87 6.08
CA LEU A 217 -17.08 2.00 7.24
C LEU A 217 -17.03 0.51 6.86
N VAL A 218 -17.85 0.09 5.88
CA VAL A 218 -17.84 -1.29 5.35
C VAL A 218 -16.47 -1.63 4.77
N PHE A 219 -15.91 -0.73 3.96
CA PHE A 219 -14.59 -0.90 3.38
C PHE A 219 -13.48 -0.99 4.44
N ALA A 220 -13.53 -0.13 5.46
CA ALA A 220 -12.56 -0.11 6.55
C ALA A 220 -12.64 -1.37 7.41
N LEU A 221 -13.85 -1.86 7.73
CA LEU A 221 -14.04 -3.11 8.46
C LEU A 221 -13.49 -4.31 7.69
N GLY A 222 -13.80 -4.39 6.38
CA GLY A 222 -13.22 -5.41 5.50
C GLY A 222 -11.69 -5.33 5.47
N THR A 223 -11.14 -4.12 5.39
CA THR A 223 -9.68 -3.88 5.37
C THR A 223 -9.02 -4.30 6.68
N ALA A 224 -9.63 -4.00 7.82
CA ALA A 224 -9.11 -4.36 9.14
C ALA A 224 -9.03 -5.89 9.31
N LEU A 225 -10.06 -6.62 8.88
CA LEU A 225 -10.08 -8.09 8.92
C LEU A 225 -9.06 -8.70 7.94
N VAL A 226 -8.97 -8.16 6.72
CA VAL A 226 -7.95 -8.59 5.74
C VAL A 226 -6.54 -8.20 6.19
N GLY A 227 -6.38 -7.23 7.10
CA GLY A 227 -5.13 -6.85 7.75
C GLY A 227 -4.42 -8.04 8.43
N GLY A 228 -5.16 -9.08 8.83
CA GLY A 228 -4.59 -10.35 9.28
C GLY A 228 -3.67 -11.05 8.25
N ARG A 229 -3.68 -10.64 6.97
CA ARG A 229 -2.77 -11.14 5.92
C ARG A 229 -1.28 -11.01 6.21
N VAL A 230 -0.88 -10.12 7.12
CA VAL A 230 0.53 -9.80 7.36
C VAL A 230 1.31 -10.98 7.97
N LEU A 231 0.61 -12.03 8.40
CA LEU A 231 1.17 -13.34 8.80
C LEU A 231 2.09 -13.99 7.73
N ARG A 232 1.96 -13.67 6.44
CA ARG A 232 2.40 -14.58 5.36
C ARG A 232 3.85 -14.53 4.85
N PRO A 233 4.50 -13.37 4.63
CA PRO A 233 5.83 -13.40 4.00
C PRO A 233 6.89 -14.08 4.88
N VAL A 234 6.65 -14.11 6.20
CA VAL A 234 7.63 -14.57 7.20
C VAL A 234 7.46 -16.05 7.55
N HIS A 235 6.23 -16.58 7.49
CA HIS A 235 5.94 -17.94 7.98
C HIS A 235 5.76 -19.00 6.88
N LEU A 236 5.74 -18.63 5.60
CA LEU A 236 5.62 -19.62 4.51
C LEU A 236 6.84 -20.55 4.40
N ALA A 237 8.06 -20.00 4.53
CA ALA A 237 9.29 -20.80 4.56
C ALA A 237 9.36 -21.68 5.83
N PRO A 238 9.19 -21.13 7.06
CA PRO A 238 9.12 -21.93 8.27
C PRO A 238 8.08 -23.05 8.22
N HIS A 239 6.89 -22.79 7.64
CA HIS A 239 5.87 -23.82 7.48
C HIS A 239 6.29 -24.94 6.53
N ALA A 240 6.92 -24.60 5.40
CA ALA A 240 7.46 -25.58 4.47
C ALA A 240 8.56 -26.44 5.12
N LEU A 241 9.42 -25.82 5.93
CA LEU A 241 10.48 -26.52 6.68
C LEU A 241 9.92 -27.40 7.81
N ASP A 242 8.97 -26.89 8.60
CA ASP A 242 8.31 -27.63 9.69
C ASP A 242 7.54 -28.86 9.16
N ARG A 243 7.08 -28.81 7.90
CA ARG A 243 6.45 -29.94 7.21
C ARG A 243 7.46 -30.96 6.64
N GLY A 244 8.76 -30.70 6.78
CA GLY A 244 9.83 -31.62 6.39
C GLY A 244 10.39 -31.42 4.98
N LEU A 245 10.08 -30.31 4.28
CA LEU A 245 10.72 -30.04 2.98
C LEU A 245 12.19 -29.70 3.16
N ALA A 246 13.02 -30.22 2.25
CA ALA A 246 14.39 -29.75 2.12
C ALA A 246 14.44 -28.23 1.86
N GLY A 247 15.47 -27.57 2.38
CA GLY A 247 15.60 -26.11 2.33
C GLY A 247 15.44 -25.50 0.93
N TYR A 248 15.93 -26.17 -0.11
CA TYR A 248 15.76 -25.73 -1.50
C TYR A 248 14.28 -25.73 -1.95
N ARG A 249 13.53 -26.79 -1.64
CA ARG A 249 12.10 -26.89 -1.97
C ARG A 249 11.27 -25.88 -1.18
N ALA A 250 11.58 -25.66 0.10
CA ALA A 250 10.96 -24.62 0.90
C ALA A 250 11.20 -23.20 0.34
N ALA A 251 12.43 -22.92 -0.11
CA ALA A 251 12.76 -21.65 -0.77
C ALA A 251 12.00 -21.49 -2.10
N LEU A 252 11.85 -22.57 -2.88
CA LEU A 252 11.10 -22.55 -4.14
C LEU A 252 9.61 -22.21 -3.93
N VAL A 253 8.97 -22.76 -2.89
CA VAL A 253 7.58 -22.45 -2.52
C VAL A 253 7.40 -20.94 -2.28
N VAL A 254 8.32 -20.32 -1.55
CA VAL A 254 8.30 -18.87 -1.28
C VAL A 254 8.54 -18.06 -2.56
N ALA A 255 9.49 -18.47 -3.40
CA ALA A 255 9.81 -17.80 -4.65
C ALA A 255 8.62 -17.81 -5.62
N VAL A 256 7.95 -18.96 -5.79
CA VAL A 256 6.76 -19.09 -6.64
C VAL A 256 5.62 -18.19 -6.16
N ALA A 257 5.37 -18.16 -4.84
CA ALA A 257 4.36 -17.27 -4.26
C ALA A 257 4.69 -15.78 -4.49
N ALA A 258 5.97 -15.39 -4.37
CA ALA A 258 6.43 -14.02 -4.58
C ALA A 258 6.32 -13.57 -6.05
N VAL A 259 6.67 -14.44 -7.00
CA VAL A 259 6.51 -14.17 -8.43
C VAL A 259 5.02 -14.06 -8.79
N GLY A 260 4.20 -14.96 -8.26
CA GLY A 260 2.75 -14.90 -8.41
C GLY A 260 2.17 -13.59 -7.88
N ASP A 261 2.60 -13.14 -6.70
CA ASP A 261 2.16 -11.87 -6.09
C ASP A 261 2.56 -10.66 -6.95
N ALA A 262 3.78 -10.64 -7.50
CA ALA A 262 4.21 -9.59 -8.42
C ALA A 262 3.36 -9.56 -9.71
N GLY A 263 3.14 -10.72 -10.34
CA GLY A 263 2.31 -10.83 -11.54
C GLY A 263 0.86 -10.42 -11.29
N ALA A 264 0.30 -10.85 -10.16
CA ALA A 264 -1.07 -10.54 -9.74
C ALA A 264 -1.31 -9.03 -9.62
N ARG A 265 -0.36 -8.26 -9.09
CA ARG A 265 -0.46 -6.78 -8.97
C ARG A 265 -0.66 -6.11 -10.32
N LEU A 266 0.08 -6.58 -11.33
CA LEU A 266 0.06 -6.02 -12.68
C LEU A 266 -1.21 -6.44 -13.43
N VAL A 267 -1.53 -7.73 -13.40
CA VAL A 267 -2.70 -8.29 -14.09
C VAL A 267 -3.99 -7.71 -13.49
N CYS A 268 -4.14 -7.71 -12.17
CA CYS A 268 -5.35 -7.16 -11.55
C CYS A 268 -5.46 -5.65 -11.77
N GLY A 269 -4.33 -4.92 -11.78
CA GLY A 269 -4.33 -3.48 -12.02
C GLY A 269 -4.79 -3.15 -13.43
N TRP A 270 -4.31 -3.92 -14.41
CA TRP A 270 -4.76 -3.81 -15.79
C TRP A 270 -6.25 -4.18 -15.95
N VAL A 271 -6.71 -5.27 -15.33
CA VAL A 271 -8.12 -5.70 -15.37
C VAL A 271 -9.04 -4.67 -14.72
N ALA A 272 -8.63 -4.10 -13.57
CA ALA A 272 -9.39 -3.06 -12.88
C ALA A 272 -9.56 -1.80 -13.73
N ASP A 273 -8.51 -1.40 -14.46
CA ASP A 273 -8.52 -0.24 -15.33
C ASP A 273 -9.36 -0.44 -16.62
N GLN A 274 -9.71 -1.68 -17.00
CA GLN A 274 -10.62 -1.93 -18.14
C GLN A 274 -12.08 -1.57 -17.83
N GLY A 275 -12.46 -1.51 -16.55
CA GLY A 275 -13.83 -1.20 -16.14
C GLY A 275 -14.87 -2.29 -16.45
N TRP A 276 -14.45 -3.49 -16.90
CA TRP A 276 -15.37 -4.60 -17.21
C TRP A 276 -16.14 -5.10 -15.97
N VAL A 277 -15.50 -5.05 -14.82
CA VAL A 277 -16.05 -5.47 -13.53
C VAL A 277 -15.87 -4.32 -12.54
N PRO A 278 -16.87 -3.97 -11.73
CA PRO A 278 -16.72 -2.93 -10.74
C PRO A 278 -15.65 -3.31 -9.70
N LEU A 279 -14.79 -2.34 -9.35
CA LEU A 279 -13.64 -2.54 -8.49
C LEU A 279 -13.96 -3.20 -7.13
N PRO A 280 -15.06 -2.85 -6.42
CA PRO A 280 -15.41 -3.52 -5.17
C PRO A 280 -15.67 -5.03 -5.32
N ARG A 281 -16.27 -5.46 -6.45
CA ARG A 281 -16.48 -6.89 -6.73
C ARG A 281 -15.16 -7.58 -7.04
N LEU A 282 -14.29 -6.92 -7.79
CA LEU A 282 -12.95 -7.43 -8.08
C LEU A 282 -12.14 -7.62 -6.77
N LEU A 283 -12.22 -6.66 -5.86
CA LEU A 283 -11.62 -6.73 -4.52
C LEU A 283 -12.17 -7.90 -3.71
N ALA A 284 -13.49 -8.10 -3.70
CA ALA A 284 -14.13 -9.21 -3.00
C ALA A 284 -13.74 -10.58 -3.58
N VAL A 285 -13.75 -10.74 -4.90
CA VAL A 285 -13.40 -12.01 -5.57
C VAL A 285 -11.94 -12.37 -5.33
N PHE A 286 -11.02 -11.45 -5.58
CA PHE A 286 -9.59 -11.72 -5.37
C PHE A 286 -9.24 -11.87 -3.89
N GLY A 287 -9.92 -11.14 -3.00
CA GLY A 287 -9.85 -11.36 -1.57
C GLY A 287 -10.27 -12.78 -1.18
N ALA A 288 -11.40 -13.26 -1.71
CA ALA A 288 -11.89 -14.60 -1.46
C ALA A 288 -10.93 -15.68 -1.97
N LEU A 289 -10.42 -15.53 -3.20
CA LEU A 289 -9.39 -16.42 -3.76
C LEU A 289 -8.13 -16.45 -2.88
N THR A 290 -7.75 -15.31 -2.31
CA THR A 290 -6.61 -15.21 -1.38
C THR A 290 -6.87 -15.93 -0.07
N GLY A 291 -8.08 -15.82 0.48
CA GLY A 291 -8.50 -16.56 1.67
C GLY A 291 -8.53 -18.06 1.42
N LEU A 292 -9.09 -18.50 0.30
CA LEU A 292 -9.09 -19.91 -0.11
C LEU A 292 -7.68 -20.46 -0.33
N GLY A 293 -6.80 -19.69 -0.98
CA GLY A 293 -5.40 -20.08 -1.18
C GLY A 293 -4.64 -20.23 0.14
N LEU A 294 -4.93 -19.39 1.14
CA LEU A 294 -4.40 -19.54 2.50
C LEU A 294 -4.85 -20.83 3.17
N LEU A 295 -6.15 -21.12 3.11
CA LEU A 295 -6.70 -22.36 3.65
C LEU A 295 -6.07 -23.57 2.93
N ALA A 296 -5.94 -23.50 1.61
CA ALA A 296 -5.31 -24.56 0.81
C ALA A 296 -3.87 -24.82 1.23
N VAL A 297 -3.05 -23.77 1.46
CA VAL A 297 -1.66 -23.91 1.96
C VAL A 297 -1.63 -24.58 3.33
N GLY A 298 -2.49 -24.16 4.27
CA GLY A 298 -2.54 -24.75 5.60
C GLY A 298 -2.99 -26.21 5.60
N LEU A 299 -3.98 -26.54 4.76
CA LEU A 299 -4.65 -27.85 4.71
C LEU A 299 -3.98 -28.88 3.80
N VAL A 300 -2.84 -28.57 3.16
CA VAL A 300 -2.14 -29.57 2.32
C VAL A 300 -1.82 -30.80 3.17
N PRO A 301 -2.39 -31.99 2.85
CA PRO A 301 -2.16 -33.18 3.63
C PRO A 301 -0.73 -33.69 3.40
N VAL A 302 -0.02 -33.98 4.49
CA VAL A 302 1.31 -34.60 4.44
C VAL A 302 1.14 -36.12 4.35
N VAL A 303 0.62 -36.59 3.22
CA VAL A 303 0.38 -38.01 2.96
C VAL A 303 1.09 -38.41 1.68
N GLY A 304 1.86 -39.51 1.71
CA GLY A 304 2.60 -40.01 0.56
C GLY A 304 4.06 -39.52 0.50
N SER A 305 4.67 -39.59 -0.69
CA SER A 305 6.07 -39.18 -0.90
C SER A 305 6.25 -37.67 -0.78
N GLU A 306 7.44 -37.23 -0.38
CA GLU A 306 7.84 -35.82 -0.29
C GLU A 306 7.53 -35.04 -1.59
N GLU A 307 7.67 -35.70 -2.73
CA GLU A 307 7.43 -35.10 -4.03
C GLU A 307 5.96 -34.78 -4.29
N ALA A 308 5.05 -35.65 -3.85
CA ALA A 308 3.61 -35.51 -4.10
C ALA A 308 3.00 -34.37 -3.28
N TRP A 309 3.28 -34.32 -1.96
CA TRP A 309 2.76 -33.26 -1.11
C TRP A 309 3.55 -31.95 -1.27
N GLY A 310 4.85 -32.01 -1.58
CA GLY A 310 5.66 -30.85 -1.93
C GLY A 310 5.18 -30.14 -3.19
N GLY A 311 4.80 -30.90 -4.23
CA GLY A 311 4.16 -30.37 -5.43
C GLY A 311 2.81 -29.72 -5.15
N SER A 312 2.00 -30.34 -4.28
CA SER A 312 0.70 -29.80 -3.85
C SER A 312 0.85 -28.48 -3.08
N LEU A 313 1.84 -28.39 -2.19
CA LEU A 313 2.17 -27.16 -1.46
C LEU A 313 2.66 -26.05 -2.40
N LEU A 314 3.48 -26.40 -3.38
CA LEU A 314 3.96 -25.45 -4.39
C LEU A 314 2.82 -24.92 -5.27
N ALA A 315 1.90 -25.78 -5.68
CA ALA A 315 0.70 -25.37 -6.42
C ALA A 315 -0.21 -24.45 -5.57
N ALA A 316 -0.44 -24.81 -4.30
CA ALA A 316 -1.22 -24.00 -3.36
C ALA A 316 -0.57 -22.63 -3.13
N ALA A 317 0.76 -22.58 -2.96
CA ALA A 317 1.51 -21.35 -2.78
C ALA A 317 1.50 -20.46 -4.04
N GLY A 318 1.56 -21.06 -5.23
CA GLY A 318 1.42 -20.35 -6.50
C GLY A 318 0.02 -19.75 -6.68
N ALA A 319 -1.03 -20.54 -6.45
CA ALA A 319 -2.42 -20.08 -6.51
C ALA A 319 -2.67 -18.94 -5.51
N TYR A 320 -2.17 -19.11 -4.27
CA TYR A 320 -2.15 -18.08 -3.26
C TYR A 320 -1.44 -16.81 -3.75
N GLY A 321 -0.22 -16.91 -4.28
CA GLY A 321 0.54 -15.77 -4.80
C GLY A 321 -0.21 -15.00 -5.89
N LEU A 322 -0.77 -15.73 -6.86
CA LEU A 322 -1.53 -15.18 -7.99
C LEU A 322 -2.79 -14.40 -7.58
N SER A 323 -3.35 -14.66 -6.40
CA SER A 323 -4.44 -13.85 -5.86
C SER A 323 -3.96 -12.82 -4.85
N ALA A 324 -2.85 -13.07 -4.14
CA ALA A 324 -2.40 -12.24 -3.04
C ALA A 324 -2.03 -10.81 -3.46
N GLY A 325 -1.38 -10.69 -4.61
CA GLY A 325 -0.84 -9.40 -5.07
C GLY A 325 -1.91 -8.40 -5.46
N SER A 326 -3.12 -8.87 -5.76
CA SER A 326 -4.17 -8.00 -6.28
C SER A 326 -4.82 -7.11 -5.23
N TYR A 327 -4.70 -7.46 -3.94
CA TYR A 327 -5.33 -6.73 -2.85
C TYR A 327 -4.89 -5.25 -2.81
N ALA A 328 -3.58 -4.99 -2.81
CA ALA A 328 -3.08 -3.64 -2.59
C ALA A 328 -3.47 -2.66 -3.73
N PRO A 329 -3.32 -3.01 -5.03
CA PRO A 329 -3.81 -2.16 -6.11
C PRO A 329 -5.31 -1.91 -6.04
N LEU A 330 -6.11 -2.96 -5.76
CA LEU A 330 -7.58 -2.85 -5.73
C LEU A 330 -8.09 -1.99 -4.57
N VAL A 331 -7.50 -2.12 -3.36
CA VAL A 331 -7.80 -1.26 -2.20
C VAL A 331 -7.62 0.22 -2.57
N PHE A 332 -6.49 0.55 -3.19
CA PHE A 332 -6.20 1.92 -3.63
C PHE A 332 -7.03 2.37 -4.83
N GLY A 333 -7.48 1.45 -5.67
CA GLY A 333 -8.39 1.74 -6.78
C GLY A 333 -9.81 2.07 -6.33
N VAL A 334 -10.32 1.36 -5.32
CA VAL A 334 -11.67 1.57 -4.76
C VAL A 334 -11.77 2.91 -4.01
N LEU A 335 -10.69 3.30 -3.34
CA LEU A 335 -10.67 4.40 -2.39
C LEU A 335 -11.16 5.75 -2.96
N PRO A 336 -10.69 6.24 -4.13
CA PRO A 336 -11.18 7.48 -4.72
C PRO A 336 -12.67 7.47 -5.03
N GLY A 337 -13.23 6.32 -5.41
CA GLY A 337 -14.68 6.20 -5.67
C GLY A 337 -15.52 6.25 -4.39
N LEU A 338 -14.94 5.95 -3.23
CA LEU A 338 -15.62 6.04 -1.93
C LEU A 338 -15.56 7.43 -1.31
N VAL A 339 -14.38 8.09 -1.39
CA VAL A 339 -14.13 9.34 -0.66
C VAL A 339 -14.07 10.59 -1.54
N GLY A 340 -13.92 10.45 -2.86
CA GLY A 340 -13.65 11.57 -3.78
C GLY A 340 -12.16 11.95 -3.82
N ILE A 341 -11.71 12.60 -4.90
CA ILE A 341 -10.28 12.85 -5.18
C ILE A 341 -9.61 13.67 -4.06
N GLY A 342 -10.31 14.67 -3.52
CA GLY A 342 -9.81 15.52 -2.42
C GLY A 342 -9.56 14.78 -1.10
N GLY A 343 -10.28 13.67 -0.85
CA GLY A 343 -10.17 12.87 0.38
C GLY A 343 -9.22 11.66 0.28
N VAL A 344 -8.68 11.35 -0.90
CA VAL A 344 -7.92 10.10 -1.16
C VAL A 344 -6.70 9.97 -0.27
N VAL A 345 -5.96 11.05 -0.05
CA VAL A 345 -4.71 11.03 0.72
C VAL A 345 -5.00 10.68 2.19
N GLN A 346 -6.00 11.33 2.77
CA GLN A 346 -6.44 11.06 4.15
C GLN A 346 -6.99 9.64 4.31
N ALA A 347 -7.83 9.20 3.39
CA ALA A 347 -8.39 7.86 3.41
C ALA A 347 -7.31 6.78 3.20
N THR A 348 -6.28 7.08 2.39
CA THR A 348 -5.13 6.19 2.13
C THR A 348 -4.35 5.97 3.40
N GLY A 349 -4.13 7.05 4.15
CA GLY A 349 -3.56 6.95 5.48
C GLY A 349 -4.39 6.00 6.34
N LEU A 350 -5.64 6.36 6.61
CA LEU A 350 -6.47 5.61 7.55
C LEU A 350 -6.56 4.10 7.25
N VAL A 351 -6.57 3.73 5.96
CA VAL A 351 -6.48 2.34 5.48
C VAL A 351 -5.13 1.69 5.85
N MET A 352 -4.02 2.40 5.68
CA MET A 352 -2.69 1.94 6.06
C MET A 352 -2.53 1.77 7.57
N LEU A 353 -3.10 2.66 8.39
CA LEU A 353 -3.17 2.46 9.84
C LEU A 353 -3.96 1.21 10.21
N LEU A 354 -5.12 0.96 9.59
CA LEU A 354 -5.89 -0.27 9.81
C LEU A 354 -5.10 -1.51 9.41
N MET A 355 -4.38 -1.46 8.28
CA MET A 355 -3.50 -2.55 7.84
C MET A 355 -2.31 -2.76 8.80
N SER A 356 -1.80 -1.68 9.42
CA SER A 356 -0.73 -1.72 10.40
C SER A 356 -1.09 -2.52 11.65
N LEU A 357 -2.35 -2.47 12.10
CA LEU A 357 -2.81 -3.22 13.27
C LEU A 357 -2.64 -4.73 13.05
N GLY A 358 -3.00 -5.22 11.86
CA GLY A 358 -2.79 -6.61 11.48
C GLY A 358 -1.31 -6.98 11.36
N GLY A 359 -0.46 -6.05 10.94
CA GLY A 359 0.99 -6.24 10.91
C GLY A 359 1.66 -6.29 12.28
N LEU A 360 1.13 -5.55 13.24
CA LEU A 360 1.63 -5.55 14.62
C LEU A 360 1.16 -6.78 15.40
N LEU A 361 -0.12 -7.14 15.27
CA LEU A 361 -0.73 -8.25 16.02
C LEU A 361 -0.51 -9.62 15.36
N GLY A 362 -0.28 -9.66 14.04
CA GLY A 362 -0.15 -10.89 13.27
C GLY A 362 0.98 -11.80 13.75
N PRO A 363 2.26 -11.39 13.68
CA PRO A 363 3.38 -12.25 14.06
C PRO A 363 3.32 -12.76 15.51
N PRO A 364 2.99 -11.95 16.54
CA PRO A 364 2.81 -12.44 17.89
C PRO A 364 1.70 -13.47 18.03
N LEU A 365 0.54 -13.24 17.38
CA LEU A 365 -0.57 -14.19 17.40
C LEU A 365 -0.21 -15.50 16.68
N SER A 366 0.54 -15.42 15.57
CA SER A 366 1.06 -16.60 14.87
C SER A 366 2.01 -17.42 15.73
N GLY A 367 2.94 -16.74 16.40
CA GLY A 367 3.90 -17.37 17.31
C GLY A 367 3.18 -18.09 18.43
N PHE A 368 2.24 -17.41 19.09
CA PHE A 368 1.40 -18.01 20.12
C PHE A 368 0.63 -19.26 19.62
N LEU A 369 0.01 -19.17 18.43
CA LEU A 369 -0.67 -20.33 17.84
C LEU A 369 0.29 -21.49 17.54
N ARG A 370 1.50 -21.20 17.09
CA ARG A 370 2.54 -22.23 16.85
C ARG A 370 2.98 -22.87 18.15
N ASP A 371 3.17 -22.09 19.21
CA ASP A 371 3.63 -22.60 20.51
C ASP A 371 2.59 -23.55 21.13
N GLU A 372 1.30 -23.27 20.95
CA GLU A 372 0.20 -24.13 21.43
C GLU A 372 -0.04 -25.36 20.54
N THR A 373 0.04 -25.21 19.21
CA THR A 373 -0.33 -26.28 18.27
C THR A 373 0.85 -27.12 17.77
N GLY A 374 2.08 -26.62 17.94
CA GLY A 374 3.31 -27.22 17.44
C GLY A 374 3.57 -26.98 15.94
N ASP A 375 2.62 -26.41 15.19
CA ASP A 375 2.76 -26.14 13.76
C ASP A 375 2.17 -24.79 13.34
N PHE A 376 2.38 -24.39 12.09
CA PHE A 376 1.81 -23.15 11.55
C PHE A 376 0.42 -23.33 10.92
N THR A 377 -0.16 -24.53 10.94
CA THR A 377 -1.44 -24.84 10.27
C THR A 377 -2.56 -23.95 10.79
N ALA A 378 -2.68 -23.85 12.11
CA ALA A 378 -3.68 -23.01 12.76
C ALA A 378 -3.54 -21.54 12.36
N SER A 379 -2.30 -21.04 12.21
CA SER A 379 -2.03 -19.67 11.76
C SER A 379 -2.55 -19.41 10.34
N PHE A 380 -2.34 -20.35 9.41
CA PHE A 380 -2.85 -20.24 8.03
C PHE A 380 -4.38 -20.31 7.98
N LEU A 381 -4.99 -21.18 8.80
CA LEU A 381 -6.44 -21.34 8.88
C LEU A 381 -7.14 -20.08 9.42
N VAL A 382 -6.61 -19.53 10.52
CA VAL A 382 -7.11 -18.30 11.12
C VAL A 382 -6.96 -17.14 10.14
N CYS A 383 -5.78 -16.99 9.51
CA CYS A 383 -5.55 -15.97 8.49
C CYS A 383 -6.52 -16.09 7.31
N GLY A 384 -6.68 -17.30 6.77
CA GLY A 384 -7.59 -17.57 5.65
C GLY A 384 -9.02 -17.20 5.98
N SER A 385 -9.48 -17.57 7.18
CA SER A 385 -10.83 -17.28 7.67
C SER A 385 -11.09 -15.78 7.84
N PHE A 386 -10.12 -15.03 8.40
CA PHE A 386 -10.22 -13.57 8.50
C PHE A 386 -10.30 -12.90 7.13
N VAL A 387 -9.48 -13.35 6.17
CA VAL A 387 -9.48 -12.81 4.80
C VAL A 387 -10.80 -13.11 4.08
N LEU A 388 -11.33 -14.33 4.22
CA LEU A 388 -12.64 -14.68 3.67
C LEU A 388 -13.75 -13.83 4.27
N SER A 389 -13.74 -13.64 5.59
CA SER A 389 -14.72 -12.81 6.29
C SER A 389 -14.68 -11.35 5.80
N GLY A 390 -13.48 -10.77 5.69
CA GLY A 390 -13.30 -9.42 5.15
C GLY A 390 -13.71 -9.30 3.68
N SER A 391 -13.49 -10.36 2.89
CA SER A 391 -13.92 -10.41 1.48
C SER A 391 -15.44 -10.46 1.33
N SER A 392 -16.12 -11.20 2.20
CA SER A 392 -17.59 -11.20 2.28
C SER A 392 -18.15 -9.84 2.64
N ILE A 393 -17.47 -9.09 3.52
CA ILE A 393 -17.88 -7.72 3.89
C ILE A 393 -17.78 -6.76 2.70
N TYR A 394 -16.77 -6.92 1.82
CA TYR A 394 -16.67 -6.11 0.60
C TYR A 394 -17.84 -6.30 -0.37
N LEU A 395 -18.60 -7.40 -0.28
CA LEU A 395 -19.83 -7.57 -1.07
C LEU A 395 -20.94 -6.58 -0.66
N GLY A 396 -20.87 -6.02 0.56
CA GLY A 396 -21.76 -4.96 1.02
C GLY A 396 -21.46 -3.58 0.43
N LEU A 397 -20.37 -3.43 -0.34
CA LEU A 397 -20.06 -2.18 -1.03
C LEU A 397 -20.97 -1.98 -2.25
N PRO A 398 -21.31 -0.72 -2.59
CA PRO A 398 -22.11 -0.44 -3.78
C PRO A 398 -21.43 -0.98 -5.04
N GLY A 399 -22.20 -1.69 -5.86
CA GLY A 399 -21.71 -2.35 -7.06
C GLY A 399 -21.31 -1.39 -8.19
N ALA A 400 -21.71 -0.12 -8.13
CA ALA A 400 -21.24 0.93 -9.02
C ALA A 400 -20.73 2.09 -8.15
N LEU A 401 -19.43 2.35 -8.22
CA LEU A 401 -18.88 3.60 -7.70
C LEU A 401 -19.17 4.69 -8.75
N PRO A 402 -19.50 5.93 -8.33
CA PRO A 402 -19.70 7.02 -9.27
C PRO A 402 -18.45 7.15 -10.16
N SER A 403 -18.63 6.96 -11.46
CA SER A 403 -17.57 7.08 -12.46
C SER A 403 -17.25 8.55 -12.67
N CYS A 404 -16.02 8.97 -12.39
CA CYS A 404 -15.50 10.25 -12.87
C CYS A 404 -15.43 10.19 -14.40
N SER A 405 -16.48 10.64 -15.09
CA SER A 405 -16.37 10.96 -16.51
C SER A 405 -15.44 12.17 -16.65
N PRO A 406 -14.57 12.23 -17.67
CA PRO A 406 -13.83 13.45 -17.94
C PRO A 406 -14.85 14.58 -18.12
N ALA A 407 -14.61 15.70 -17.44
CA ALA A 407 -15.39 16.91 -17.62
C ALA A 407 -15.56 17.15 -19.12
N SER A 408 -16.80 17.36 -19.56
CA SER A 408 -17.07 17.86 -20.91
C SER A 408 -16.14 19.06 -21.15
N PRO A 409 -15.59 19.21 -22.38
CA PRO A 409 -14.78 20.39 -22.69
C PRO A 409 -15.58 21.63 -22.29
N PRO A 410 -14.94 22.65 -21.69
CA PRO A 410 -15.64 23.85 -21.28
C PRO A 410 -16.43 24.37 -22.49
N ALA A 411 -17.69 24.75 -22.25
CA ALA A 411 -18.43 25.54 -23.22
C ALA A 411 -17.49 26.68 -23.68
N THR A 412 -17.33 26.79 -24.99
CA THR A 412 -16.54 27.85 -25.64
C THR A 412 -16.75 29.17 -24.87
N PRO A 413 -15.67 29.88 -24.48
CA PRO A 413 -15.83 31.15 -23.81
C PRO A 413 -16.71 32.06 -24.67
N PRO A 414 -17.62 32.86 -24.08
CA PRO A 414 -18.40 33.79 -24.86
C PRO A 414 -17.45 34.68 -25.67
N PRO A 415 -17.76 34.96 -26.95
CA PRO A 415 -16.92 35.82 -27.76
C PRO A 415 -16.71 37.16 -27.04
N GLU A 416 -15.47 37.66 -27.06
CA GLU A 416 -15.14 38.99 -26.56
C GLU A 416 -16.12 40.01 -27.17
N ARG A 417 -16.66 40.87 -26.28
CA ARG A 417 -17.68 41.87 -26.56
C ARG A 417 -17.47 42.59 -27.90
N GLY A 418 -18.46 42.47 -28.79
CA GLY A 418 -18.52 43.22 -30.04
C GLY A 418 -19.91 43.54 -30.59
N GLU A 419 -21.01 42.97 -30.08
CA GLU A 419 -22.34 43.25 -30.63
C GLU A 419 -23.41 43.44 -29.54
N LEU A 420 -24.05 44.62 -29.58
CA LEU A 420 -25.20 45.04 -28.77
C LEU A 420 -26.47 44.42 -29.36
N LEU A 421 -27.24 43.67 -28.54
CA LEU A 421 -28.65 43.38 -28.84
C LEU A 421 -29.53 43.51 -27.58
N PRO A 422 -30.80 43.95 -27.73
CA PRO A 422 -31.62 44.48 -26.65
C PRO A 422 -32.27 43.39 -25.79
N ALA A 423 -32.42 43.68 -24.49
CA ALA A 423 -33.09 42.80 -23.52
C ALA A 423 -34.63 42.93 -23.59
N PRO A 424 -35.40 41.82 -23.50
CA PRO A 424 -36.82 41.87 -23.15
C PRO A 424 -37.04 41.70 -21.62
N PRO A 425 -38.15 42.23 -21.07
CA PRO A 425 -38.35 42.36 -19.63
C PRO A 425 -38.95 41.12 -18.96
N GLY A 426 -38.38 40.77 -17.80
CA GLY A 426 -38.98 40.23 -16.56
C GLY A 426 -40.06 39.12 -16.61
N ALA A 427 -39.77 37.99 -15.93
CA ALA A 427 -40.79 37.23 -15.19
C ALA A 427 -40.17 36.34 -14.08
N LEU A 428 -40.33 36.82 -12.84
CA LEU A 428 -40.76 36.10 -11.65
C LEU A 428 -39.94 34.93 -11.05
N LEU A 429 -39.39 35.25 -9.88
CA LEU A 429 -39.02 34.36 -8.78
C LEU A 429 -40.20 33.45 -8.36
N SER A 430 -39.89 32.20 -7.98
CA SER A 430 -40.70 31.42 -7.03
C SER A 430 -39.79 30.60 -6.11
N PRO A 431 -40.09 30.50 -4.80
CA PRO A 431 -39.20 29.92 -3.79
C PRO A 431 -39.57 28.46 -3.41
N GLY A 432 -38.57 27.69 -2.97
CA GLY A 432 -38.76 26.59 -2.02
C GLY A 432 -38.93 25.15 -2.56
N GLY A 433 -37.91 24.32 -2.38
CA GLY A 433 -37.94 22.85 -2.53
C GLY A 433 -36.54 22.27 -2.31
N PRO A 434 -36.39 21.10 -1.65
CA PRO A 434 -35.37 20.86 -0.63
C PRO A 434 -33.96 20.65 -1.18
N HIS A 435 -32.97 21.05 -0.37
CA HIS A 435 -31.55 20.75 -0.53
C HIS A 435 -31.31 19.26 -0.80
N ALA A 436 -31.16 18.90 -2.08
CA ALA A 436 -30.43 17.72 -2.49
C ALA A 436 -28.93 18.06 -2.44
N THR A 437 -28.33 17.90 -1.27
CA THR A 437 -26.87 17.87 -1.12
C THR A 437 -26.34 16.60 -1.77
N ALA A 438 -26.17 16.65 -3.09
CA ALA A 438 -25.42 15.67 -3.86
C ALA A 438 -24.37 16.38 -4.74
N ASP A 439 -23.75 17.42 -4.19
CA ASP A 439 -22.49 17.95 -4.74
C ASP A 439 -21.33 17.12 -4.19
N THR A 440 -21.24 15.88 -4.65
CA THR A 440 -19.94 15.22 -4.79
C THR A 440 -19.39 15.62 -6.14
N SER A 441 -18.87 16.84 -6.23
CA SER A 441 -18.06 17.26 -7.37
C SER A 441 -16.90 16.27 -7.53
N CYS A 442 -16.81 15.66 -8.72
CA CYS A 442 -15.67 14.87 -9.14
C CYS A 442 -14.36 15.63 -8.94
#